data_AF-A0A842KGT2-F1
#
_entry.id   AF-A0A842KGT2-F1
#
_cell.length_a   1.000
_cell.length_b   1.000
_cell.length_c   1.000
_cell.angle_alpha   90.00
_cell.angle_beta   90.00
_cell.angle_gamma   90.00
#
_symmetry.space_group_name_H-M   'P 1'
#
loop_
_entity.id
_entity.type
_entity.pdbx_description
1 polymer ?
#
loop_
_entity_poly.entity_id
_entity_poly.type
_entity_poly.pdbx_seq_one_letter_code
_entity_poly.pdbx_strand_id
1 'polypeptide(L)'
;MKKKKISFIAISFVALLIILISAIILFFYKFPHPSEERKVIDDRISPMENQALYVEILRIRNRSLMEKMLSYGRSWKNAPSFYYKIAVDGREVSTKGYIGESGIYETWDTAGYESVMVFDVEEEKAFSDVTISIIEIEKGIFGEQEVDKEKIRLRYDYRIGEWKGDDCLRDNDGLGHYLGENYEIWFNLYQADFDNDGIPYWTEVNILGTNPLEDDRETDFDNDGIPTSWEWRYGYDPFTYNEHKNLDPDIDGLTNYEEYLMRKYFADPFQPDIYIETDGMEKRGIIDIEHVFYKESQQMIIERFAHHGINVYIDDGWMKQYPNGGGELLPNIKNPDDVIGKQILAFYRDHFPDERKGIFRYVIIGSREDGGGFATPLNYNKFDTIYTSNDFNSIKKRLAFTPREIRVMLAKTVLHELGHTIGLMPGVFPGIDIMSRRFGDRYPSMSEKEYNSYLKDYYSVMNYQYIYNKPWFFSKDGKYLFDYSDGSNGQYDFNDWAHIYLPTFKIDMPFYEDPFIETFEDFKVVNEYPEIDGNWIFNQNLTEKYGKEFSKFAKVKNADVEIKIYVNEKNKEGYNLRVYAKPKVEPVFAIYSLVAEGRISDGKIRIHDF
;
A
#
# COMPACT_ATOMS: atom_id res chain seq x y z
N MET A 1 -45.86 -85.54 -12.79
CA MET A 1 -44.95 -84.38 -12.89
C MET A 1 -45.40 -83.25 -13.86
N LYS A 2 -46.69 -83.15 -14.27
CA LYS A 2 -47.16 -82.08 -15.18
C LYS A 2 -47.88 -80.89 -14.52
N LYS A 3 -48.32 -80.98 -13.25
CA LYS A 3 -49.07 -79.89 -12.57
C LYS A 3 -48.21 -78.81 -11.88
N LYS A 4 -46.96 -79.10 -11.47
CA LYS A 4 -46.08 -78.08 -10.81
C LYS A 4 -45.41 -77.10 -11.78
N LYS A 5 -45.14 -77.48 -13.04
CA LYS A 5 -44.51 -76.59 -14.04
C LYS A 5 -45.44 -75.47 -14.52
N ILE A 6 -46.75 -75.72 -14.58
CA ILE A 6 -47.74 -74.72 -15.02
C ILE A 6 -47.89 -73.58 -14.01
N SER A 7 -47.77 -73.88 -12.70
CA SER A 7 -47.88 -72.85 -11.65
C SER A 7 -46.68 -71.90 -11.62
N PHE A 8 -45.46 -72.37 -11.94
CA PHE A 8 -44.26 -71.52 -11.93
C PHE A 8 -44.21 -70.58 -13.13
N ILE A 9 -44.70 -71.03 -14.29
CA ILE A 9 -44.82 -70.22 -15.50
C ILE A 9 -45.89 -69.14 -15.32
N ALA A 10 -47.03 -69.47 -14.71
CA ALA A 10 -48.08 -68.49 -14.42
C ALA A 10 -47.61 -67.40 -13.44
N ILE A 11 -46.88 -67.78 -12.38
CA ILE A 11 -46.34 -66.83 -11.40
C ILE A 11 -45.26 -65.94 -12.03
N SER A 12 -44.37 -66.51 -12.85
CA SER A 12 -43.36 -65.72 -13.58
C SER A 12 -44.00 -64.76 -14.58
N PHE A 13 -45.07 -65.16 -15.26
CA PHE A 13 -45.78 -64.29 -16.20
C PHE A 13 -46.47 -63.12 -15.49
N VAL A 14 -47.10 -63.37 -14.34
CA VAL A 14 -47.70 -62.31 -13.52
C VAL A 14 -46.65 -61.36 -12.96
N ALA A 15 -45.51 -61.86 -12.49
CA ALA A 15 -44.41 -61.02 -12.02
C ALA A 15 -43.83 -60.15 -13.15
N LEU A 16 -43.68 -60.72 -14.34
CA LEU A 16 -43.20 -59.98 -15.52
C LEU A 16 -44.22 -58.93 -15.98
N LEU A 17 -45.51 -59.23 -15.89
CA LEU A 17 -46.58 -58.29 -16.18
C LEU A 17 -46.60 -57.13 -15.18
N ILE A 18 -46.37 -57.41 -13.88
CA ILE A 18 -46.28 -56.37 -12.84
C ILE A 18 -45.06 -55.49 -13.09
N ILE A 19 -43.89 -56.06 -13.42
CA ILE A 19 -42.69 -55.29 -13.76
C ILE A 19 -42.94 -54.44 -15.01
N LEU A 20 -43.60 -54.98 -16.03
CA LEU A 20 -43.92 -54.24 -17.25
C LEU A 20 -44.90 -53.09 -16.96
N ILE A 21 -45.92 -53.34 -16.14
CA ILE A 21 -46.89 -52.32 -15.72
C ILE A 21 -46.21 -51.26 -14.85
N SER A 22 -45.32 -51.62 -13.93
CA SER A 22 -44.54 -50.68 -13.13
C SER A 22 -43.57 -49.87 -14.01
N ALA A 23 -42.94 -50.49 -15.01
CA ALA A 23 -42.08 -49.81 -15.98
C ALA A 23 -42.88 -48.86 -16.87
N ILE A 24 -44.08 -49.25 -17.30
CA ILE A 24 -45.01 -48.39 -18.04
C ILE A 24 -45.49 -47.24 -17.15
N ILE A 25 -45.85 -47.51 -15.89
CA ILE A 25 -46.22 -46.47 -14.93
C ILE A 25 -45.06 -45.51 -14.72
N LEU A 26 -43.82 -45.97 -14.56
CA LEU A 26 -42.63 -45.12 -14.46
C LEU A 26 -42.32 -44.35 -15.77
N PHE A 27 -42.56 -44.98 -16.93
CA PHE A 27 -42.37 -44.35 -18.25
C PHE A 27 -43.42 -43.28 -18.53
N PHE A 28 -44.64 -43.43 -17.99
CA PHE A 28 -45.74 -42.47 -18.12
C PHE A 28 -45.94 -41.57 -16.88
N TYR A 29 -45.22 -41.83 -15.77
CA TYR A 29 -45.08 -40.91 -14.65
C TYR A 29 -44.18 -39.77 -15.14
N LYS A 30 -44.79 -38.81 -15.83
CA LYS A 30 -44.21 -37.49 -15.94
C LYS A 30 -44.08 -36.98 -14.52
N PHE A 31 -42.86 -36.93 -14.00
CA PHE A 31 -42.55 -35.98 -12.94
C PHE A 31 -43.14 -34.65 -13.42
N PRO A 32 -43.99 -33.97 -12.64
CA PRO A 32 -44.23 -32.57 -12.92
C PRO A 32 -42.85 -31.96 -13.04
N HIS A 33 -42.49 -31.49 -14.24
CA HIS A 33 -41.37 -30.57 -14.33
C HIS A 33 -41.76 -29.48 -13.34
N PRO A 34 -40.92 -29.17 -12.34
CA PRO A 34 -41.12 -27.92 -11.64
C PRO A 34 -41.24 -26.90 -12.76
N SER A 35 -42.37 -26.20 -12.82
CA SER A 35 -42.41 -25.00 -13.63
C SER A 35 -41.16 -24.25 -13.23
N GLU A 36 -40.32 -23.89 -14.20
CA GLU A 36 -39.39 -22.80 -13.98
C GLU A 36 -40.29 -21.63 -13.58
N GLU A 37 -40.52 -21.47 -12.27
CA GLU A 37 -40.93 -20.19 -11.73
C GLU A 37 -39.85 -19.27 -12.26
N ARG A 38 -40.22 -18.41 -13.22
CA ARG A 38 -39.37 -17.29 -13.57
C ARG A 38 -39.07 -16.64 -12.24
N LYS A 39 -37.82 -16.77 -11.75
CA LYS A 39 -37.34 -15.99 -10.62
C LYS A 39 -37.74 -14.57 -10.98
N VAL A 40 -38.68 -14.01 -10.23
CA VAL A 40 -38.99 -12.60 -10.34
C VAL A 40 -37.74 -11.93 -9.79
N ILE A 41 -36.89 -11.45 -10.69
CA ILE A 41 -35.68 -10.72 -10.30
C ILE A 41 -36.19 -9.39 -9.74
N ASP A 42 -35.90 -9.17 -8.46
CA ASP A 42 -36.18 -7.92 -7.80
C ASP A 42 -35.12 -6.90 -8.21
N ASP A 43 -35.42 -6.11 -9.25
CA ASP A 43 -34.48 -5.16 -9.86
C ASP A 43 -34.48 -3.80 -9.14
N ARG A 44 -34.91 -3.77 -7.87
CA ARG A 44 -34.86 -2.57 -7.02
C ARG A 44 -33.43 -2.23 -6.65
N ILE A 45 -33.14 -0.94 -6.54
CA ILE A 45 -31.83 -0.44 -6.08
C ILE A 45 -31.65 -0.70 -4.58
N SER A 46 -32.71 -0.45 -3.82
CA SER A 46 -32.76 -0.79 -2.40
C SER A 46 -34.09 -1.46 -2.10
N PRO A 47 -34.11 -2.59 -1.38
CA PRO A 47 -35.35 -3.22 -0.98
C PRO A 47 -36.01 -2.47 0.19
N MET A 48 -35.27 -1.56 0.85
CA MET A 48 -35.68 -0.79 2.02
C MET A 48 -36.48 0.44 1.61
N GLU A 49 -37.43 0.87 2.45
CA GLU A 49 -38.17 2.14 2.25
C GLU A 49 -37.38 3.38 2.73
N ASN A 50 -36.09 3.25 3.05
CA ASN A 50 -35.22 4.35 3.47
C ASN A 50 -33.83 4.18 2.84
N GLN A 51 -33.62 4.80 1.68
CA GLN A 51 -32.32 4.86 1.03
C GLN A 51 -31.48 5.99 1.64
N ALA A 52 -30.22 5.72 1.96
CA ALA A 52 -29.30 6.71 2.50
C ALA A 52 -27.90 6.55 1.93
N LEU A 53 -27.17 7.67 1.85
CA LEU A 53 -25.73 7.71 1.58
C LEU A 53 -24.97 8.11 2.84
N TYR A 54 -23.97 7.31 3.16
CA TYR A 54 -23.01 7.54 4.20
C TYR A 54 -21.73 8.06 3.56
N VAL A 55 -21.26 9.21 4.05
CA VAL A 55 -20.00 9.82 3.64
C VAL A 55 -19.08 9.82 4.85
N GLU A 56 -18.13 8.89 4.85
CA GLU A 56 -17.09 8.77 5.88
C GLU A 56 -15.86 9.58 5.49
N ILE A 57 -15.39 10.41 6.41
CA ILE A 57 -14.08 11.05 6.34
C ILE A 57 -13.18 10.34 7.33
N LEU A 58 -12.17 9.66 6.81
CA LEU A 58 -11.25 8.80 7.57
C LEU A 58 -10.02 9.58 8.00
N ARG A 59 -9.50 10.45 7.12
CA ARG A 59 -8.31 11.27 7.41
C ARG A 59 -8.26 12.49 6.49
N ILE A 60 -7.85 13.63 7.04
CA ILE A 60 -7.53 14.85 6.28
C ILE A 60 -6.13 15.29 6.70
N ARG A 61 -5.23 15.45 5.73
CA ARG A 61 -3.84 15.88 5.95
C ARG A 61 -3.56 17.15 5.17
N ASN A 62 -2.97 18.15 5.84
CA ASN A 62 -2.48 19.36 5.18
C ASN A 62 -1.06 19.14 4.63
N ARG A 63 -0.84 19.53 3.38
CA ARG A 63 0.41 19.23 2.64
C ARG A 63 1.53 20.24 2.84
N SER A 64 1.25 21.38 3.49
CA SER A 64 2.21 22.50 3.56
C SER A 64 3.29 22.39 4.66
N LEU A 65 3.21 21.37 5.53
CA LEU A 65 4.12 21.26 6.69
C LEU A 65 5.57 21.07 6.25
N MET A 66 5.85 20.25 5.23
CA MET A 66 7.21 20.00 4.76
C MET A 66 7.90 21.31 4.33
N GLU A 67 7.24 22.14 3.52
CA GLU A 67 7.79 23.42 3.08
C GLU A 67 8.07 24.36 4.27
N LYS A 68 7.15 24.42 5.25
CA LYS A 68 7.32 25.23 6.46
C LYS A 68 8.49 24.75 7.32
N MET A 69 8.73 23.43 7.36
CA MET A 69 9.86 22.82 8.08
C MET A 69 11.20 23.11 7.39
N LEU A 70 11.22 23.10 6.06
CA LEU A 70 12.39 23.45 5.24
C LEU A 70 12.64 24.97 5.16
N SER A 71 11.70 25.79 5.64
CA SER A 71 11.82 27.24 5.70
C SER A 71 12.31 27.74 7.07
N TYR A 72 12.99 28.89 7.10
CA TYR A 72 13.36 29.53 8.37
C TYR A 72 12.14 30.14 9.04
N GLY A 73 11.89 29.75 10.30
CA GLY A 73 10.88 30.38 11.13
C GLY A 73 10.27 29.44 12.15
N ARG A 74 9.10 29.87 12.64
CA ARG A 74 8.26 29.14 13.61
C ARG A 74 6.87 28.81 13.04
N SER A 75 6.63 29.02 11.75
CA SER A 75 5.33 28.79 11.10
C SER A 75 4.85 27.34 11.20
N TRP A 76 5.78 26.38 11.21
CA TRP A 76 5.48 24.95 11.43
C TRP A 76 4.81 24.64 12.78
N LYS A 77 4.92 25.54 13.77
CA LYS A 77 4.22 25.40 15.06
C LYS A 77 2.74 25.78 15.01
N ASN A 78 2.33 26.47 13.95
CA ASN A 78 0.97 26.94 13.77
C ASN A 78 0.29 25.98 12.78
N ALA A 79 -0.36 24.96 13.32
CA ALA A 79 -1.20 24.07 12.52
C ALA A 79 -2.31 24.86 11.81
N PRO A 80 -2.78 24.40 10.64
CA PRO A 80 -3.90 25.02 9.96
C PRO A 80 -5.16 24.87 10.81
N SER A 81 -6.01 25.89 10.77
CA SER A 81 -7.33 25.89 11.39
C SER A 81 -8.35 25.63 10.30
N PHE A 82 -9.05 24.50 10.30
CA PHE A 82 -9.96 24.16 9.19
C PHE A 82 -11.17 23.34 9.65
N TYR A 83 -12.18 23.30 8.78
CA TYR A 83 -13.32 22.40 8.89
C TYR A 83 -13.69 21.93 7.48
N TYR A 84 -14.64 21.01 7.37
CA TYR A 84 -15.09 20.53 6.06
C TYR A 84 -16.60 20.59 5.92
N LYS A 85 -17.04 20.63 4.67
CA LYS A 85 -18.45 20.59 4.27
C LYS A 85 -18.68 19.43 3.34
N ILE A 86 -19.82 18.78 3.47
CA ILE A 86 -20.27 17.73 2.57
C ILE A 86 -21.61 18.17 1.99
N ALA A 87 -21.73 18.10 0.67
CA ALA A 87 -22.99 18.28 -0.04
C ALA A 87 -23.34 17.01 -0.81
N VAL A 88 -24.56 16.50 -0.59
CA VAL A 88 -25.13 15.39 -1.36
C VAL A 88 -26.38 15.92 -2.05
N ASP A 89 -26.38 15.91 -3.38
CA ASP A 89 -27.50 16.40 -4.22
C ASP A 89 -27.94 17.84 -3.88
N GLY A 90 -26.98 18.70 -3.58
CA GLY A 90 -27.21 20.10 -3.22
C GLY A 90 -27.65 20.35 -1.77
N ARG A 91 -27.82 19.31 -0.95
CA ARG A 91 -28.00 19.45 0.50
C ARG A 91 -26.64 19.47 1.18
N GLU A 92 -26.23 20.65 1.65
CA GLU A 92 -24.93 20.89 2.29
C GLU A 92 -25.03 20.84 3.83
N VAL A 93 -24.06 20.18 4.46
CA VAL A 93 -23.84 20.14 5.91
C VAL A 93 -22.38 20.52 6.20
N SER A 94 -22.15 21.16 7.35
CA SER A 94 -20.83 21.64 7.78
C SER A 94 -20.47 21.07 9.15
N THR A 95 -19.20 20.70 9.34
CA THR A 95 -18.68 20.30 10.66
C THR A 95 -18.35 21.48 11.58
N LYS A 96 -18.40 22.72 11.07
CA LYS A 96 -18.08 23.90 11.87
C LYS A 96 -18.99 24.02 13.09
N GLY A 97 -18.38 24.15 14.27
CA GLY A 97 -19.06 24.20 15.57
C GLY A 97 -19.26 22.83 16.24
N TYR A 98 -18.88 21.74 15.58
CA TYR A 98 -19.07 20.36 16.06
C TYR A 98 -17.76 19.58 16.25
N ILE A 99 -16.61 20.27 16.22
CA ILE A 99 -15.27 19.66 16.37
C ILE A 99 -14.59 20.22 17.63
N GLY A 100 -14.41 19.39 18.65
CA GLY A 100 -13.68 19.76 19.87
C GLY A 100 -14.21 21.04 20.56
N GLU A 101 -13.35 21.70 21.34
CA GLU A 101 -13.73 22.93 22.06
C GLU A 101 -13.76 24.17 21.15
N SER A 102 -12.91 24.23 20.12
CA SER A 102 -12.82 25.37 19.19
C SER A 102 -13.89 25.34 18.09
N GLY A 103 -14.57 24.20 17.90
CA GLY A 103 -15.54 24.00 16.83
C GLY A 103 -14.91 23.70 15.46
N ILE A 104 -13.58 23.56 15.38
CA ILE A 104 -12.82 23.33 14.14
C ILE A 104 -11.59 22.45 14.42
N TYR A 105 -10.97 21.90 13.38
CA TYR A 105 -9.68 21.23 13.49
C TYR A 105 -8.54 22.24 13.58
N GLU A 106 -7.57 21.99 14.45
CA GLU A 106 -6.32 22.76 14.58
C GLU A 106 -5.12 21.79 14.59
N THR A 107 -4.98 21.02 13.50
CA THR A 107 -3.98 19.95 13.36
C THR A 107 -3.44 19.89 11.94
N TRP A 108 -2.28 19.28 11.75
CA TRP A 108 -1.75 18.97 10.40
C TRP A 108 -2.39 17.73 9.79
N ASP A 109 -2.92 16.84 10.64
CA ASP A 109 -3.40 15.51 10.27
C ASP A 109 -4.51 15.08 11.24
N THR A 110 -5.62 14.57 10.72
CA THR A 110 -6.78 14.14 11.50
C THR A 110 -6.88 12.63 11.68
N ALA A 111 -5.82 11.86 11.44
CA ALA A 111 -5.79 10.43 11.76
C ALA A 111 -6.28 10.17 13.20
N GLY A 112 -7.26 9.28 13.38
CA GLY A 112 -7.91 9.00 14.67
C GLY A 112 -9.08 9.94 15.03
N TYR A 113 -9.51 10.80 14.10
CA TYR A 113 -10.69 11.66 14.21
C TYR A 113 -11.71 11.35 13.10
N GLU A 114 -11.87 10.07 12.78
CA GLU A 114 -12.80 9.57 11.78
C GLU A 114 -14.23 10.06 12.08
N SER A 115 -14.98 10.40 11.03
CA SER A 115 -16.34 10.95 11.18
C SER A 115 -17.22 10.57 9.99
N VAL A 116 -18.53 10.51 10.21
CA VAL A 116 -19.51 10.12 9.18
C VAL A 116 -20.67 11.11 9.14
N MET A 117 -21.14 11.42 7.93
CA MET A 117 -22.40 12.12 7.70
C MET A 117 -23.36 11.23 6.92
N VAL A 118 -24.64 11.28 7.28
CA VAL A 118 -25.69 10.47 6.66
C VAL A 118 -26.68 11.38 5.96
N PHE A 119 -26.98 11.06 4.70
CA PHE A 119 -27.92 11.79 3.86
C PHE A 119 -29.01 10.84 3.41
N ASP A 120 -30.23 11.06 3.90
CA ASP A 120 -31.45 10.47 3.36
C ASP A 120 -31.60 10.83 1.88
N VAL A 121 -31.84 9.88 0.98
CA VAL A 121 -31.98 10.11 -0.47
C VAL A 121 -33.29 9.56 -0.99
N GLU A 122 -33.72 10.04 -2.15
CA GLU A 122 -34.95 9.55 -2.78
C GLU A 122 -34.84 8.05 -3.06
N GLU A 123 -35.90 7.31 -2.75
CA GLU A 123 -35.99 5.87 -3.02
C GLU A 123 -35.79 5.56 -4.50
N GLU A 124 -35.14 4.43 -4.79
CA GLU A 124 -34.84 3.96 -6.15
C GLU A 124 -33.98 4.95 -6.96
N LYS A 125 -33.31 5.89 -6.29
CA LYS A 125 -32.41 6.81 -6.97
C LYS A 125 -31.11 6.09 -7.31
N ALA A 126 -30.78 6.06 -8.59
CA ALA A 126 -29.58 5.35 -9.09
C ALA A 126 -28.26 6.07 -8.80
N PHE A 127 -28.26 7.40 -8.68
CA PHE A 127 -27.02 8.16 -8.50
C PHE A 127 -27.20 9.36 -7.58
N SER A 128 -26.13 9.71 -6.86
CA SER A 128 -26.03 10.98 -6.14
C SER A 128 -24.70 11.66 -6.43
N ASP A 129 -24.78 12.99 -6.59
CA ASP A 129 -23.59 13.83 -6.72
C ASP A 129 -23.14 14.24 -5.30
N VAL A 130 -21.87 13.98 -4.99
CA VAL A 130 -21.23 14.26 -3.70
C VAL A 130 -20.16 15.32 -3.89
N THR A 131 -20.08 16.29 -2.99
CA THR A 131 -18.99 17.26 -2.93
C THR A 131 -18.44 17.33 -1.51
N ILE A 132 -17.13 17.14 -1.36
CA ILE A 132 -16.40 17.32 -0.10
C ILE A 132 -15.55 18.58 -0.26
N SER A 133 -15.69 19.56 0.64
CA SER A 133 -14.93 20.82 0.58
C SER A 133 -14.19 21.08 1.88
N ILE A 134 -12.91 21.40 1.79
CA ILE A 134 -12.08 21.82 2.95
C ILE A 134 -12.02 23.33 3.01
N ILE A 135 -12.42 23.89 4.16
CA ILE A 135 -12.45 25.32 4.43
C ILE A 135 -11.39 25.65 5.49
N GLU A 136 -10.37 26.40 5.11
CA GLU A 136 -9.33 26.86 6.04
C GLU A 136 -9.64 28.27 6.53
N ILE A 137 -9.38 28.52 7.81
CA ILE A 137 -9.51 29.81 8.47
C ILE A 137 -8.14 30.47 8.51
N GLU A 138 -7.93 31.44 7.63
CA GLU A 138 -6.70 32.20 7.53
C GLU A 138 -6.77 33.49 8.35
N LYS A 139 -5.70 33.78 9.10
CA LYS A 139 -5.57 35.04 9.87
C LYS A 139 -4.92 36.11 9.00
N GLY A 140 -5.73 37.06 8.53
CA GLY A 140 -5.29 38.23 7.78
C GLY A 140 -5.17 39.50 8.64
N ILE A 141 -4.71 40.59 8.02
CA ILE A 141 -4.57 41.91 8.67
C ILE A 141 -5.94 42.49 9.10
N PHE A 142 -7.03 42.06 8.44
CA PHE A 142 -8.40 42.53 8.69
C PHE A 142 -9.25 41.54 9.50
N GLY A 143 -8.65 40.48 10.06
CA GLY A 143 -9.34 39.44 10.84
C GLY A 143 -9.21 38.06 10.21
N GLU A 144 -10.06 37.14 10.68
CA GLU A 144 -10.14 35.77 10.16
C GLU A 144 -10.98 35.72 8.89
N GLN A 145 -10.50 34.98 7.90
CA GLN A 145 -11.18 34.74 6.63
C GLN A 145 -11.31 33.24 6.38
N GLU A 146 -12.49 32.82 5.94
CA GLU A 146 -12.71 31.45 5.45
C GLU A 146 -12.38 31.36 3.97
N VAL A 147 -11.57 30.36 3.62
CA VAL A 147 -11.07 30.13 2.26
C VAL A 147 -11.35 28.67 1.88
N ASP A 148 -12.05 28.46 0.76
CA ASP A 148 -12.14 27.15 0.12
C ASP A 148 -10.75 26.74 -0.38
N LYS A 149 -10.15 25.73 0.25
CA LYS A 149 -8.79 25.25 -0.07
C LYS A 149 -8.76 24.04 -0.97
N GLU A 150 -9.75 23.18 -0.82
CA GLU A 150 -9.81 21.92 -1.55
C GLU A 150 -11.27 21.53 -1.80
N LYS A 151 -11.54 20.90 -2.95
CA LYS A 151 -12.89 20.48 -3.31
C LYS A 151 -12.86 19.23 -4.18
N ILE A 152 -13.44 18.15 -3.67
CA ILE A 152 -13.62 16.87 -4.37
C ILE A 152 -15.05 16.79 -4.88
N ARG A 153 -15.25 16.34 -6.11
CA ARG A 153 -16.54 16.06 -6.74
C ARG A 153 -16.62 14.61 -7.19
N LEU A 154 -17.63 13.92 -6.67
CA LEU A 154 -17.85 12.51 -6.92
C LEU A 154 -19.30 12.28 -7.36
N ARG A 155 -19.52 11.18 -8.08
CA ARG A 155 -20.84 10.68 -8.43
C ARG A 155 -20.90 9.21 -8.04
N TYR A 156 -21.70 8.92 -7.03
CA TYR A 156 -21.91 7.59 -6.46
C TYR A 156 -23.04 6.86 -7.20
N ASP A 157 -22.87 5.58 -7.51
CA ASP A 157 -23.86 4.70 -8.15
C ASP A 157 -24.37 3.67 -7.15
N TYR A 158 -25.64 3.80 -6.74
CA TYR A 158 -26.22 2.94 -5.71
C TYR A 158 -26.39 1.48 -6.12
N ARG A 159 -26.32 1.20 -7.42
CA ARG A 159 -26.48 -0.17 -7.92
C ARG A 159 -25.24 -1.02 -7.68
N ILE A 160 -24.07 -0.40 -7.77
CA ILE A 160 -22.77 -1.08 -7.72
C ILE A 160 -21.89 -0.61 -6.56
N GLY A 161 -22.30 0.41 -5.82
CA GLY A 161 -21.57 0.85 -4.62
C GLY A 161 -20.24 1.54 -4.95
N GLU A 162 -20.07 1.94 -6.22
CA GLU A 162 -18.88 2.61 -6.71
C GLU A 162 -19.13 4.10 -6.94
N TRP A 163 -18.06 4.88 -7.03
CA TRP A 163 -18.11 6.28 -7.43
C TRP A 163 -17.10 6.61 -8.53
N LYS A 164 -17.37 7.73 -9.21
CA LYS A 164 -16.47 8.33 -10.21
C LYS A 164 -16.33 9.82 -9.99
N GLY A 165 -15.26 10.42 -10.49
CA GLY A 165 -15.08 11.88 -10.47
C GLY A 165 -13.62 12.23 -10.26
N ASP A 166 -13.37 13.04 -9.24
CA ASP A 166 -12.01 13.40 -8.81
C ASP A 166 -11.28 12.22 -8.14
N ASP A 167 -12.01 11.19 -7.72
CA ASP A 167 -11.50 9.90 -7.24
C ASP A 167 -12.35 8.76 -7.85
N CYS A 168 -11.73 7.63 -8.13
CA CYS A 168 -12.39 6.42 -8.60
C CYS A 168 -11.48 5.18 -8.49
N LEU A 169 -12.06 3.98 -8.60
CA LEU A 169 -11.31 2.74 -8.66
C LEU A 169 -10.15 2.82 -9.68
N ARG A 170 -8.92 2.57 -9.21
CA ARG A 170 -7.67 2.56 -10.01
C ARG A 170 -7.29 3.92 -10.61
N ASP A 171 -7.54 5.00 -9.90
CA ASP A 171 -6.92 6.28 -10.17
C ASP A 171 -5.43 6.29 -9.76
N ASN A 172 -4.87 7.46 -9.47
CA ASN A 172 -3.42 7.61 -9.31
C ASN A 172 -2.95 7.55 -7.84
N ASP A 173 -3.89 7.61 -6.91
CA ASP A 173 -3.73 7.80 -5.47
C ASP A 173 -4.43 6.71 -4.64
N GLY A 174 -5.36 5.96 -5.25
CA GLY A 174 -6.00 4.79 -4.64
C GLY A 174 -7.48 5.07 -4.34
N LEU A 175 -8.29 4.01 -4.30
CA LEU A 175 -9.74 4.15 -4.11
C LEU A 175 -10.09 4.78 -2.75
N GLY A 176 -10.81 5.89 -2.76
CA GLY A 176 -11.18 6.60 -1.53
C GLY A 176 -10.02 7.38 -0.92
N HIS A 177 -9.00 7.69 -1.73
CA HIS A 177 -7.85 8.48 -1.36
C HIS A 177 -7.58 9.55 -2.42
N TYR A 178 -7.83 10.81 -2.06
CA TYR A 178 -7.63 11.95 -2.93
C TYR A 178 -6.41 12.79 -2.51
N LEU A 179 -5.40 12.85 -3.37
CA LEU A 179 -4.19 13.66 -3.23
C LEU A 179 -4.36 15.03 -3.91
N GLY A 180 -5.01 15.96 -3.22
CA GLY A 180 -5.25 17.34 -3.67
C GLY A 180 -4.05 18.27 -3.57
N GLU A 181 -4.17 19.50 -4.07
CA GLU A 181 -3.07 20.49 -4.08
C GLU A 181 -2.69 20.94 -2.67
N ASN A 182 -3.70 21.22 -1.83
CA ASN A 182 -3.49 21.77 -0.48
C ASN A 182 -3.71 20.72 0.62
N TYR A 183 -4.63 19.79 0.37
CA TYR A 183 -5.07 18.77 1.31
C TYR A 183 -5.12 17.41 0.63
N GLU A 184 -4.79 16.37 1.40
CA GLU A 184 -4.96 14.97 1.06
C GLU A 184 -6.04 14.37 1.96
N ILE A 185 -6.93 13.55 1.40
CA ILE A 185 -8.18 13.14 2.06
C ILE A 185 -8.41 11.65 1.82
N TRP A 186 -8.60 10.89 2.90
CA TRP A 186 -9.10 9.52 2.87
C TRP A 186 -10.56 9.52 3.26
N PHE A 187 -11.39 8.87 2.47
CA PHE A 187 -12.84 8.83 2.64
C PHE A 187 -13.42 7.51 2.14
N ASN A 188 -14.65 7.24 2.52
CA ASN A 188 -15.39 6.09 2.04
C ASN A 188 -16.86 6.49 1.82
N LEU A 189 -17.44 6.03 0.71
CA LEU A 189 -18.86 6.21 0.43
C LEU A 189 -19.51 4.84 0.45
N TYR A 190 -20.62 4.73 1.17
CA TYR A 190 -21.43 3.51 1.16
C TYR A 190 -22.89 3.85 1.42
N GLN A 191 -23.76 2.89 1.21
CA GLN A 191 -25.21 3.07 1.31
C GLN A 191 -25.82 2.23 2.42
N ALA A 192 -27.09 2.50 2.73
CA ALA A 192 -27.86 1.59 3.55
C ALA A 192 -27.86 0.20 2.91
N ASP A 193 -27.41 -0.77 3.71
CA ASP A 193 -27.15 -2.14 3.29
C ASP A 193 -27.97 -3.10 4.15
N PHE A 194 -28.59 -4.11 3.51
CA PHE A 194 -29.66 -4.88 4.13
C PHE A 194 -29.13 -5.90 5.15
N ASP A 195 -28.11 -6.66 4.80
CA ASP A 195 -27.44 -7.64 5.66
C ASP A 195 -26.11 -7.14 6.22
N ASN A 196 -25.60 -5.99 5.75
CA ASN A 196 -24.39 -5.31 6.23
C ASN A 196 -23.09 -6.01 5.83
N ASP A 197 -23.05 -6.57 4.63
CA ASP A 197 -21.87 -7.21 4.07
C ASP A 197 -20.99 -6.26 3.21
N GLY A 198 -21.52 -5.09 2.86
CA GLY A 198 -20.86 -4.06 2.06
C GLY A 198 -21.09 -4.20 0.56
N ILE A 199 -21.93 -5.12 0.10
CA ILE A 199 -22.27 -5.35 -1.29
C ILE A 199 -23.70 -4.80 -1.53
N PRO A 200 -23.93 -3.95 -2.54
CA PRO A 200 -25.27 -3.48 -2.84
C PRO A 200 -26.26 -4.60 -3.15
N TYR A 201 -27.45 -4.55 -2.56
CA TYR A 201 -28.58 -5.42 -2.92
C TYR A 201 -28.74 -5.63 -4.43
N TRP A 202 -28.69 -4.54 -5.21
CA TRP A 202 -28.83 -4.62 -6.66
C TRP A 202 -27.69 -5.43 -7.31
N THR A 203 -26.45 -5.27 -6.86
CA THR A 203 -25.28 -6.05 -7.31
C THR A 203 -25.48 -7.52 -7.01
N GLU A 204 -25.89 -7.86 -5.81
CA GLU A 204 -26.11 -9.24 -5.41
C GLU A 204 -27.16 -9.93 -6.27
N VAL A 205 -28.28 -9.25 -6.53
CA VAL A 205 -29.38 -9.83 -7.32
C VAL A 205 -29.06 -9.91 -8.82
N ASN A 206 -28.40 -8.87 -9.38
CA ASN A 206 -28.27 -8.70 -10.83
C ASN A 206 -26.89 -9.03 -11.40
N ILE A 207 -25.83 -8.98 -10.59
CA ILE A 207 -24.45 -9.25 -10.99
C ILE A 207 -23.97 -10.57 -10.39
N LEU A 208 -23.93 -10.68 -9.06
CA LEU A 208 -23.30 -11.82 -8.38
C LEU A 208 -24.22 -13.04 -8.30
N GLY A 209 -25.53 -12.83 -8.23
CA GLY A 209 -26.51 -13.89 -8.02
C GLY A 209 -26.50 -14.47 -6.60
N THR A 210 -25.96 -13.74 -5.61
CA THR A 210 -25.97 -14.07 -4.18
C THR A 210 -27.34 -13.79 -3.56
N ASN A 211 -27.51 -14.15 -2.27
CA ASN A 211 -28.75 -13.91 -1.55
C ASN A 211 -28.60 -12.61 -0.73
N PRO A 212 -29.31 -11.52 -1.09
CA PRO A 212 -29.11 -10.21 -0.47
C PRO A 212 -29.75 -10.03 0.92
N LEU A 213 -29.90 -11.15 1.62
CA LEU A 213 -30.40 -11.27 2.97
C LEU A 213 -29.41 -12.05 3.85
N GLU A 214 -28.26 -12.44 3.31
CA GLU A 214 -27.22 -13.26 3.93
C GLU A 214 -25.90 -12.52 3.87
N ASP A 215 -25.28 -12.29 5.04
CA ASP A 215 -23.98 -11.60 5.13
C ASP A 215 -22.88 -12.44 4.45
N ASP A 216 -22.51 -12.06 3.22
CA ASP A 216 -21.50 -12.71 2.40
C ASP A 216 -20.10 -12.06 2.53
N ARG A 217 -19.92 -11.14 3.49
CA ARG A 217 -18.69 -10.32 3.61
C ARG A 217 -17.43 -11.15 3.69
N GLU A 218 -17.50 -12.24 4.44
CA GLU A 218 -16.40 -13.18 4.73
C GLU A 218 -16.50 -14.47 3.90
N THR A 219 -17.49 -14.57 3.00
CA THR A 219 -17.66 -15.72 2.11
C THR A 219 -16.60 -15.67 1.00
N ASP A 220 -15.97 -16.80 0.73
CA ASP A 220 -14.96 -17.02 -0.32
C ASP A 220 -15.53 -18.11 -1.25
N PHE A 221 -16.24 -17.70 -2.31
CA PHE A 221 -17.01 -18.62 -3.15
C PHE A 221 -16.12 -19.51 -4.01
N ASP A 222 -14.97 -19.01 -4.45
CA ASP A 222 -14.03 -19.74 -5.30
C ASP A 222 -12.87 -20.40 -4.55
N ASN A 223 -12.77 -20.16 -3.24
CA ASN A 223 -11.80 -20.73 -2.30
C ASN A 223 -10.35 -20.31 -2.59
N ASP A 224 -10.14 -19.07 -3.02
CA ASP A 224 -8.80 -18.53 -3.27
C ASP A 224 -8.13 -17.87 -2.05
N GLY A 225 -8.91 -17.65 -1.00
CA GLY A 225 -8.50 -17.15 0.30
C GLY A 225 -8.81 -15.67 0.53
N ILE A 226 -9.50 -14.99 -0.40
CA ILE A 226 -9.99 -13.62 -0.24
C ILE A 226 -11.51 -13.61 -0.12
N PRO A 227 -12.09 -12.74 0.72
CA PRO A 227 -13.54 -12.62 0.78
C PRO A 227 -14.17 -11.82 -0.36
N THR A 228 -15.39 -12.20 -0.71
CA THR A 228 -16.26 -11.60 -1.74
C THR A 228 -16.33 -10.07 -1.64
N SER A 229 -16.48 -9.52 -0.43
CA SER A 229 -16.59 -8.07 -0.22
C SER A 229 -15.32 -7.31 -0.62
N TRP A 230 -14.13 -7.87 -0.39
CA TRP A 230 -12.87 -7.25 -0.78
C TRP A 230 -12.65 -7.39 -2.28
N GLU A 231 -12.91 -8.58 -2.82
CA GLU A 231 -12.81 -8.84 -4.25
C GLU A 231 -13.67 -7.86 -5.04
N TRP A 232 -14.96 -7.79 -4.69
CA TRP A 232 -15.91 -6.85 -5.28
C TRP A 232 -15.41 -5.40 -5.21
N ARG A 233 -14.96 -4.94 -4.04
CA ARG A 233 -14.49 -3.56 -3.83
C ARG A 233 -13.36 -3.15 -4.78
N TYR A 234 -12.45 -4.07 -5.09
CA TYR A 234 -11.31 -3.82 -5.98
C TYR A 234 -11.51 -4.35 -7.41
N GLY A 235 -12.74 -4.77 -7.72
CA GLY A 235 -13.21 -5.20 -9.03
C GLY A 235 -12.85 -6.63 -9.41
N TYR A 236 -12.35 -7.46 -8.49
CA TYR A 236 -12.15 -8.91 -8.71
C TYR A 236 -13.52 -9.61 -8.81
N ASP A 237 -13.56 -10.71 -9.55
CA ASP A 237 -14.78 -11.54 -9.70
C ASP A 237 -14.81 -12.62 -8.61
N PRO A 238 -15.72 -12.54 -7.61
CA PRO A 238 -15.71 -13.45 -6.46
C PRO A 238 -15.96 -14.93 -6.74
N PHE A 239 -16.26 -15.27 -8.00
CA PHE A 239 -16.51 -16.64 -8.44
C PHE A 239 -15.38 -17.22 -9.30
N THR A 240 -14.28 -16.49 -9.47
CA THR A 240 -13.18 -16.90 -10.34
C THR A 240 -11.82 -16.83 -9.62
N TYR A 241 -11.40 -18.00 -9.12
CA TYR A 241 -10.15 -18.19 -8.37
C TYR A 241 -8.97 -17.38 -8.92
N ASN A 242 -8.45 -16.46 -8.12
CA ASN A 242 -7.25 -15.68 -8.41
C ASN A 242 -6.11 -16.07 -7.45
N GLU A 243 -4.86 -16.06 -7.92
CA GLU A 243 -3.69 -16.33 -7.08
C GLU A 243 -3.34 -15.09 -6.22
N HIS A 244 -4.28 -14.60 -5.40
CA HIS A 244 -4.12 -13.41 -4.55
C HIS A 244 -2.93 -13.50 -3.60
N LYS A 245 -2.49 -14.72 -3.27
CA LYS A 245 -1.31 -14.96 -2.44
C LYS A 245 0.00 -14.56 -3.10
N ASN A 246 0.03 -14.42 -4.42
CA ASN A 246 1.22 -14.04 -5.18
C ASN A 246 0.99 -12.84 -6.12
N LEU A 247 -0.26 -12.48 -6.38
CA LEU A 247 -0.62 -11.34 -7.23
C LEU A 247 -0.28 -10.03 -6.51
N ASP A 248 0.53 -9.20 -7.16
CA ASP A 248 1.08 -7.93 -6.67
C ASP A 248 1.12 -6.95 -7.86
N PRO A 249 -0.04 -6.36 -8.23
CA PRO A 249 -0.16 -5.55 -9.44
C PRO A 249 0.66 -4.26 -9.42
N ASP A 250 0.85 -3.62 -8.27
CA ASP A 250 1.58 -2.35 -8.15
C ASP A 250 3.09 -2.50 -7.87
N ILE A 251 3.52 -3.71 -7.48
CA ILE A 251 4.91 -4.09 -7.24
C ILE A 251 5.51 -3.26 -6.11
N ASP A 252 4.74 -3.04 -5.05
CA ASP A 252 5.26 -2.44 -3.82
C ASP A 252 5.87 -3.47 -2.84
N GLY A 253 5.55 -4.75 -3.07
CA GLY A 253 6.02 -5.91 -2.32
C GLY A 253 4.94 -6.55 -1.47
N LEU A 254 3.71 -6.04 -1.49
CA LEU A 254 2.54 -6.62 -0.86
C LEU A 254 1.68 -7.33 -1.90
N THR A 255 1.33 -8.57 -1.60
CA THR A 255 0.39 -9.31 -2.44
C THR A 255 -1.03 -8.89 -2.10
N ASN A 256 -1.98 -9.10 -3.01
CA ASN A 256 -3.40 -8.84 -2.75
C ASN A 256 -3.90 -9.45 -1.44
N TYR A 257 -3.37 -10.61 -1.05
CA TYR A 257 -3.71 -11.21 0.24
C TYR A 257 -3.20 -10.37 1.42
N GLU A 258 -2.00 -9.82 1.35
CA GLU A 258 -1.46 -8.92 2.36
C GLU A 258 -2.20 -7.58 2.35
N GLU A 259 -2.50 -7.03 1.17
CA GLU A 259 -3.36 -5.85 0.97
C GLU A 259 -4.73 -6.04 1.65
N TYR A 260 -5.37 -7.21 1.48
CA TYR A 260 -6.60 -7.54 2.18
C TYR A 260 -6.43 -7.49 3.70
N LEU A 261 -5.37 -8.08 4.25
CA LEU A 261 -5.08 -8.00 5.69
C LEU A 261 -4.82 -6.56 6.15
N MET A 262 -4.29 -5.73 5.25
CA MET A 262 -3.91 -4.34 5.48
C MET A 262 -4.99 -3.31 5.17
N ARG A 263 -6.18 -3.71 4.72
CA ARG A 263 -7.31 -2.82 4.38
C ARG A 263 -7.65 -1.74 5.43
N LYS A 264 -7.39 -2.00 6.72
CA LYS A 264 -7.60 -0.99 7.78
C LYS A 264 -6.60 0.17 7.71
N TYR A 265 -5.44 -0.06 7.13
CA TYR A 265 -4.38 0.92 6.89
C TYR A 265 -4.44 1.52 5.48
N PHE A 266 -5.63 1.53 4.86
CA PHE A 266 -5.88 2.11 3.55
C PHE A 266 -5.11 1.46 2.39
N ALA A 267 -4.77 0.18 2.53
CA ALA A 267 -4.11 -0.61 1.49
C ALA A 267 -4.99 -0.70 0.24
N ASP A 268 -4.38 -0.53 -0.94
CA ASP A 268 -5.02 -0.65 -2.24
C ASP A 268 -4.09 -1.45 -3.18
N PRO A 269 -4.55 -2.59 -3.75
CA PRO A 269 -3.74 -3.49 -4.56
C PRO A 269 -3.26 -2.91 -5.90
N PHE A 270 -3.60 -1.66 -6.21
CA PHE A 270 -3.21 -0.98 -7.44
C PHE A 270 -2.40 0.30 -7.19
N GLN A 271 -2.02 0.57 -5.95
CA GLN A 271 -1.37 1.80 -5.54
C GLN A 271 -0.15 1.50 -4.66
N PRO A 272 1.07 1.86 -5.11
CA PRO A 272 2.27 1.54 -4.34
C PRO A 272 2.31 2.23 -2.98
N ASP A 273 2.43 1.42 -1.93
CA ASP A 273 2.40 1.86 -0.55
C ASP A 273 3.70 1.52 0.19
N ILE A 274 4.00 2.31 1.22
CA ILE A 274 5.08 2.04 2.19
C ILE A 274 4.48 2.08 3.59
N TYR A 275 4.56 0.94 4.27
CA TYR A 275 4.17 0.83 5.67
C TYR A 275 5.38 0.90 6.60
N ILE A 276 5.30 1.76 7.61
CA ILE A 276 6.34 1.94 8.63
C ILE A 276 5.69 1.85 10.00
N GLU A 277 6.21 0.97 10.84
CA GLU A 277 5.94 0.99 12.28
C GLU A 277 7.10 1.71 12.96
N THR A 278 6.82 2.57 13.94
CA THR A 278 7.89 3.25 14.65
C THR A 278 7.75 3.24 16.16
N ASP A 279 8.88 2.94 16.81
CA ASP A 279 9.05 3.01 18.26
C ASP A 279 10.17 3.98 18.63
N GLY A 280 10.07 4.49 19.86
CA GLY A 280 11.12 5.27 20.50
C GLY A 280 11.87 4.48 21.56
N MET A 281 12.91 5.08 22.12
CA MET A 281 13.61 4.54 23.29
C MET A 281 13.47 5.47 24.48
N GLU A 282 13.54 4.89 25.69
CA GLU A 282 13.59 5.64 26.93
C GLU A 282 14.80 6.59 26.97
N LYS A 283 14.60 7.76 27.61
CA LYS A 283 15.65 8.75 27.81
C LYS A 283 16.78 8.27 28.72
N ARG A 284 17.99 8.78 28.47
CA ARG A 284 19.15 8.63 29.37
C ARG A 284 19.14 9.69 30.46
N GLY A 285 18.25 9.53 31.43
CA GLY A 285 18.11 10.45 32.56
C GLY A 285 17.51 11.81 32.17
N ILE A 286 17.62 12.79 33.06
CA ILE A 286 16.80 14.03 33.02
C ILE A 286 17.27 15.04 31.96
N ILE A 287 18.55 15.01 31.58
CA ILE A 287 19.13 16.02 30.67
C ILE A 287 18.83 15.66 29.20
N ASP A 288 18.57 14.39 28.90
CA ASP A 288 18.38 13.86 27.54
C ASP A 288 17.12 14.37 26.82
N ILE A 289 17.16 14.35 25.49
CA ILE A 289 16.00 14.68 24.65
C ILE A 289 15.15 13.43 24.39
N GLU A 290 13.92 13.61 23.88
CA GLU A 290 13.04 12.49 23.52
C GLU A 290 13.65 11.68 22.36
N HIS A 291 13.73 10.35 22.47
CA HIS A 291 14.15 9.48 21.37
C HIS A 291 12.90 8.98 20.64
N VAL A 292 12.17 9.88 19.97
CA VAL A 292 10.91 9.56 19.29
C VAL A 292 10.89 10.07 17.85
N PHE A 293 10.12 9.42 16.99
CA PHE A 293 9.93 9.88 15.63
C PHE A 293 8.87 11.00 15.62
N TYR A 294 9.31 12.26 15.66
CA TYR A 294 8.37 13.37 15.73
C TYR A 294 7.39 13.40 14.54
N LYS A 295 6.11 13.71 14.82
CA LYS A 295 5.06 13.86 13.80
C LYS A 295 5.46 14.77 12.65
N GLU A 296 6.13 15.89 12.89
CA GLU A 296 6.56 16.76 11.80
C GLU A 296 7.63 16.11 10.90
N SER A 297 8.44 15.20 11.45
CA SER A 297 9.43 14.43 10.69
C SER A 297 8.76 13.34 9.85
N GLN A 298 7.77 12.66 10.42
CA GLN A 298 6.93 11.68 9.72
C GLN A 298 6.23 12.34 8.51
N GLN A 299 5.53 13.46 8.75
CA GLN A 299 4.79 14.20 7.73
C GLN A 299 5.67 14.71 6.58
N MET A 300 6.92 15.09 6.88
CA MET A 300 7.88 15.45 5.83
C MET A 300 8.15 14.28 4.88
N ILE A 301 8.33 13.06 5.40
CA ILE A 301 8.59 11.86 4.59
C ILE A 301 7.35 11.49 3.78
N ILE A 302 6.16 11.49 4.40
CA ILE A 302 4.89 11.26 3.71
C ILE A 302 4.74 12.20 2.52
N GLU A 303 4.92 13.51 2.74
CA GLU A 303 4.80 14.51 1.66
C GLU A 303 5.85 14.32 0.56
N ARG A 304 7.07 13.91 0.92
CA ARG A 304 8.12 13.68 -0.06
C ARG A 304 7.75 12.56 -1.02
N PHE A 305 7.28 11.42 -0.53
CA PHE A 305 6.88 10.30 -1.38
C PHE A 305 5.58 10.55 -2.14
N ALA A 306 4.64 11.33 -1.58
CA ALA A 306 3.42 11.74 -2.28
C ALA A 306 3.73 12.50 -3.58
N HIS A 307 4.81 13.29 -3.64
CA HIS A 307 5.27 13.93 -4.89
C HIS A 307 5.69 12.92 -6.00
N HIS A 308 5.93 11.67 -5.64
CA HIS A 308 6.30 10.58 -6.53
C HIS A 308 5.17 9.54 -6.69
N GLY A 309 3.96 9.83 -6.21
CA GLY A 309 2.80 8.96 -6.35
C GLY A 309 2.88 7.66 -5.54
N ILE A 310 3.62 7.67 -4.44
CA ILE A 310 3.78 6.55 -3.51
C ILE A 310 3.20 6.98 -2.16
N ASN A 311 2.27 6.21 -1.59
CA ASN A 311 1.73 6.56 -0.28
C ASN A 311 2.65 6.03 0.82
N VAL A 312 2.67 6.74 1.95
CA VAL A 312 3.45 6.32 3.13
C VAL A 312 2.57 6.39 4.36
N TYR A 313 2.46 5.26 5.05
CA TYR A 313 1.71 5.12 6.28
C TYR A 313 2.68 4.83 7.43
N ILE A 314 2.78 5.79 8.35
CA ILE A 314 3.64 5.68 9.54
C ILE A 314 2.75 5.47 10.76
N ASP A 315 2.78 4.26 11.31
CA ASP A 315 2.08 3.90 12.54
C ASP A 315 3.01 4.03 13.74
N ASP A 316 2.73 5.02 14.59
CA ASP A 316 3.38 5.23 15.88
C ASP A 316 2.40 4.96 17.04
N GLY A 317 1.54 3.95 16.87
CA GLY A 317 0.48 3.59 17.80
C GLY A 317 -0.85 4.28 17.49
N TRP A 318 -1.02 4.76 16.25
CA TRP A 318 -2.29 5.28 15.74
C TRP A 318 -3.33 4.14 15.69
N MET A 319 -2.95 2.98 15.16
CA MET A 319 -3.82 1.81 15.11
C MET A 319 -3.54 0.86 16.28
N LYS A 320 -4.38 0.93 17.31
CA LYS A 320 -4.28 0.09 18.53
C LYS A 320 -4.71 -1.36 18.33
N GLN A 321 -4.57 -1.89 17.11
CA GLN A 321 -4.96 -3.27 16.77
C GLN A 321 -4.07 -4.29 17.49
N TYR A 322 -2.79 -3.96 17.65
CA TYR A 322 -1.81 -4.80 18.33
C TYR A 322 -1.32 -4.09 19.60
N PRO A 323 -1.11 -4.81 20.72
CA PRO A 323 -0.56 -4.23 21.95
C PRO A 323 0.79 -3.53 21.76
N ASN A 324 1.54 -3.93 20.74
CA ASN A 324 2.88 -3.51 20.36
C ASN A 324 2.92 -3.00 18.90
N GLY A 325 1.86 -2.34 18.43
CA GLY A 325 1.73 -1.86 17.04
C GLY A 325 2.40 -0.51 16.76
N GLY A 326 3.52 -0.20 17.41
CA GLY A 326 4.21 1.09 17.34
C GLY A 326 3.87 2.06 18.46
N GLY A 327 4.72 3.09 18.62
CA GLY A 327 4.59 4.15 19.62
C GLY A 327 5.17 3.81 21.00
N GLU A 328 5.83 2.66 21.14
CA GLU A 328 6.41 2.22 22.41
C GLU A 328 7.66 3.02 22.78
N LEU A 329 7.94 3.09 24.08
CA LEU A 329 9.24 3.54 24.60
C LEU A 329 10.02 2.32 25.08
N LEU A 330 10.90 1.85 24.20
CA LEU A 330 11.73 0.67 24.41
C LEU A 330 12.84 0.95 25.43
N PRO A 331 13.32 -0.08 26.16
CA PRO A 331 14.44 0.06 27.08
C PRO A 331 15.67 0.69 26.42
N ASN A 332 16.34 1.62 27.11
CA ASN A 332 17.51 2.26 26.54
C ASN A 332 18.70 1.27 26.41
N ILE A 333 19.11 1.01 25.17
CA ILE A 333 20.36 0.34 24.80
C ILE A 333 21.41 1.39 24.40
N LYS A 334 22.63 1.19 24.87
CA LYS A 334 23.77 2.02 24.49
C LYS A 334 24.48 1.44 23.26
N ASN A 335 24.60 2.25 22.21
CA ASN A 335 25.32 1.92 20.97
C ASN A 335 24.91 0.56 20.36
N PRO A 336 23.64 0.41 19.95
CA PRO A 336 23.26 -0.76 19.17
C PRO A 336 24.08 -0.78 17.87
N ASP A 337 24.49 -1.98 17.48
CA ASP A 337 25.36 -2.25 16.35
C ASP A 337 24.59 -3.05 15.29
N ASP A 338 24.89 -2.79 14.02
CA ASP A 338 24.22 -3.27 12.83
C ASP A 338 24.90 -4.50 12.20
N VAL A 339 26.10 -4.91 12.63
CA VAL A 339 26.85 -5.97 11.93
C VAL A 339 27.35 -7.07 12.88
N ILE A 340 28.05 -6.72 13.95
CA ILE A 340 28.64 -7.63 14.93
C ILE A 340 27.58 -8.11 15.93
N GLY A 341 26.76 -7.20 16.43
CA GLY A 341 25.91 -7.42 17.61
C GLY A 341 24.42 -7.54 17.31
N LYS A 342 23.90 -6.74 16.35
CA LYS A 342 22.47 -6.69 15.97
C LYS A 342 21.53 -6.74 17.18
N GLN A 343 21.84 -6.01 18.25
CA GLN A 343 21.12 -6.14 19.52
C GLN A 343 19.65 -5.71 19.42
N ILE A 344 19.33 -4.88 18.42
CA ILE A 344 17.96 -4.48 18.10
C ILE A 344 17.09 -5.66 17.62
N LEU A 345 17.67 -6.83 17.35
CA LEU A 345 16.94 -8.09 17.12
C LEU A 345 15.99 -8.42 18.28
N ALA A 346 16.33 -8.06 19.52
CA ALA A 346 15.42 -8.25 20.65
C ALA A 346 14.12 -7.45 20.46
N PHE A 347 14.23 -6.18 20.05
CA PHE A 347 13.06 -5.35 19.77
C PHE A 347 12.26 -5.87 18.58
N TYR A 348 12.94 -6.26 17.50
CA TYR A 348 12.26 -6.88 16.35
C TYR A 348 11.50 -8.17 16.70
N ARG A 349 11.98 -8.97 17.67
CA ARG A 349 11.30 -10.20 18.07
C ARG A 349 10.16 -9.97 19.05
N ASP A 350 10.36 -9.06 20.01
CA ASP A 350 9.50 -8.96 21.19
C ASP A 350 8.55 -7.75 21.12
N HIS A 351 8.83 -6.75 20.27
CA HIS A 351 8.06 -5.51 20.14
C HIS A 351 7.53 -5.27 18.73
N PHE A 352 8.08 -5.88 17.68
CA PHE A 352 7.49 -5.79 16.34
C PHE A 352 6.54 -7.00 16.07
N PRO A 353 5.23 -6.79 15.87
CA PRO A 353 4.25 -7.88 15.69
C PRO A 353 4.58 -8.80 14.51
N ASP A 354 4.36 -10.12 14.69
CA ASP A 354 4.62 -11.09 13.61
C ASP A 354 3.73 -10.85 12.40
N GLU A 355 2.49 -10.40 12.60
CA GLU A 355 1.53 -10.05 11.56
C GLU A 355 1.99 -8.86 10.70
N ARG A 356 2.95 -8.06 11.18
CA ARG A 356 3.51 -6.91 10.47
C ARG A 356 4.82 -7.20 9.76
N LYS A 357 5.51 -8.29 10.12
CA LYS A 357 6.80 -8.66 9.51
C LYS A 357 6.61 -9.06 8.05
N GLY A 358 7.39 -8.44 7.17
CA GLY A 358 7.24 -8.61 5.72
C GLY A 358 6.16 -7.73 5.10
N ILE A 359 5.51 -6.87 5.89
CA ILE A 359 4.59 -5.82 5.44
C ILE A 359 5.14 -4.44 5.82
N PHE A 360 5.41 -4.22 7.11
CA PHE A 360 5.96 -2.98 7.63
C PHE A 360 7.49 -3.01 7.65
N ARG A 361 8.08 -1.81 7.50
CA ARG A 361 9.45 -1.52 7.92
C ARG A 361 9.44 -1.06 9.38
N TYR A 362 10.36 -1.59 10.18
CA TYR A 362 10.43 -1.27 11.61
C TYR A 362 11.45 -0.15 11.87
N VAL A 363 10.99 1.01 12.34
CA VAL A 363 11.82 2.21 12.59
C VAL A 363 11.96 2.46 14.08
N ILE A 364 13.18 2.31 14.61
CA ILE A 364 13.49 2.55 16.02
C ILE A 364 14.27 3.86 16.15
N ILE A 365 13.74 4.79 16.95
CA ILE A 365 14.44 6.03 17.29
C ILE A 365 15.09 5.89 18.66
N GLY A 366 16.42 6.00 18.67
CA GLY A 366 17.22 5.72 19.85
C GLY A 366 18.36 6.69 20.07
N SER A 367 19.45 6.16 20.61
CA SER A 367 20.65 6.94 20.89
C SER A 367 21.96 6.20 20.61
N ARG A 368 22.92 6.87 19.96
CA ARG A 368 24.24 6.33 19.57
C ARG A 368 25.35 7.34 19.84
N GLU A 369 26.54 6.85 20.21
CA GLU A 369 27.71 7.69 20.43
C GLU A 369 28.13 8.47 19.19
N ASP A 370 27.98 7.87 18.01
CA ASP A 370 28.30 8.50 16.73
C ASP A 370 27.17 9.38 16.16
N GLY A 371 26.01 9.47 16.81
CA GLY A 371 24.85 10.21 16.33
C GLY A 371 24.33 9.78 14.94
N GLY A 372 24.65 8.56 14.49
CA GLY A 372 24.25 7.99 13.20
C GLY A 372 22.91 7.26 13.20
N GLY A 373 22.64 6.62 12.07
CA GLY A 373 21.58 5.65 11.82
C GLY A 373 22.13 4.52 10.93
N PHE A 374 21.32 3.49 10.71
CA PHE A 374 21.58 2.39 9.79
C PHE A 374 20.25 1.71 9.43
N ALA A 375 20.21 1.11 8.23
CA ALA A 375 19.25 0.05 7.89
C ALA A 375 19.96 -1.31 8.03
N THR A 376 19.27 -2.32 8.56
CA THR A 376 19.86 -3.65 8.74
C THR A 376 18.83 -4.75 8.53
N PRO A 377 19.24 -5.90 7.97
CA PRO A 377 18.41 -7.10 8.01
C PRO A 377 18.52 -7.80 9.37
N LEU A 378 17.38 -8.09 9.99
CA LEU A 378 17.30 -8.83 11.27
C LEU A 378 16.75 -10.25 11.12
N ASN A 379 16.07 -10.52 10.00
CA ASN A 379 15.60 -11.84 9.60
C ASN A 379 16.05 -12.12 8.16
N TYR A 380 16.83 -13.19 7.97
CA TYR A 380 17.53 -13.44 6.70
C TYR A 380 18.29 -12.19 6.22
N ASN A 381 18.33 -11.93 4.91
CA ASN A 381 19.02 -10.77 4.34
C ASN A 381 18.05 -9.71 3.81
N LYS A 382 16.93 -9.53 4.52
CA LYS A 382 15.83 -8.62 4.19
C LYS A 382 15.97 -7.30 4.93
N PHE A 383 16.24 -6.21 4.22
CA PHE A 383 16.47 -4.89 4.81
C PHE A 383 15.14 -4.22 5.23
N ASP A 384 14.54 -4.72 6.31
CA ASP A 384 13.23 -4.32 6.82
C ASP A 384 13.29 -3.47 8.10
N THR A 385 14.47 -3.28 8.69
CA THR A 385 14.63 -2.58 9.96
C THR A 385 15.56 -1.38 9.84
N ILE A 386 15.14 -0.26 10.42
CA ILE A 386 15.87 1.01 10.46
C ILE A 386 16.07 1.41 11.92
N TYR A 387 17.28 1.83 12.25
CA TYR A 387 17.59 2.47 13.52
C TYR A 387 18.18 3.85 13.27
N THR A 388 17.68 4.87 13.97
CA THR A 388 18.31 6.21 13.91
C THR A 388 18.41 6.83 15.29
N SER A 389 19.47 7.61 15.53
CA SER A 389 19.64 8.33 16.80
C SER A 389 18.92 9.68 16.81
N ASN A 390 18.32 10.04 17.95
CA ASN A 390 17.82 11.37 18.26
C ASN A 390 18.23 11.77 19.69
N ASP A 391 19.49 12.15 19.86
CA ASP A 391 20.10 12.46 21.15
C ASP A 391 21.05 13.68 21.04
N PHE A 392 21.77 14.03 22.12
CA PHE A 392 22.72 15.14 22.06
C PHE A 392 23.91 14.94 21.12
N ASN A 393 24.40 13.71 20.94
CA ASN A 393 25.46 13.43 19.98
C ASN A 393 24.95 13.65 18.56
N SER A 394 23.73 13.21 18.27
CA SER A 394 23.10 13.46 16.98
C SER A 394 22.83 14.95 16.74
N ILE A 395 22.38 15.71 17.75
CA ILE A 395 22.29 17.19 17.70
C ILE A 395 23.64 17.81 17.32
N LYS A 396 24.73 17.41 17.98
CA LYS A 396 26.07 17.97 17.72
C LYS A 396 26.56 17.61 16.33
N LYS A 397 26.44 16.34 15.94
CA LYS A 397 26.86 15.84 14.61
C LYS A 397 26.12 16.54 13.48
N ARG A 398 24.80 16.72 13.64
CA ARG A 398 23.91 17.31 12.63
C ARG A 398 23.84 18.84 12.74
N LEU A 399 24.56 19.44 13.70
CA LEU A 399 24.52 20.86 14.05
C LEU A 399 23.08 21.39 14.27
N ALA A 400 22.20 20.59 14.87
CA ALA A 400 20.76 20.83 14.95
C ALA A 400 20.33 21.36 16.32
N PHE A 401 20.48 22.67 16.56
CA PHE A 401 20.32 23.26 17.91
C PHE A 401 18.95 23.89 18.17
N THR A 402 18.02 23.79 17.23
CA THR A 402 16.65 24.28 17.38
C THR A 402 15.64 23.13 17.25
N PRO A 403 14.46 23.21 17.89
CA PRO A 403 13.44 22.16 17.77
C PRO A 403 13.06 21.81 16.32
N ARG A 404 13.08 22.81 15.41
CA ARG A 404 12.84 22.62 13.98
C ARG A 404 13.96 21.82 13.34
N GLU A 405 15.21 22.23 13.55
CA GLU A 405 16.36 21.56 12.94
C GLU A 405 16.52 20.12 13.44
N ILE A 406 16.21 19.84 14.71
CA ILE A 406 16.22 18.48 15.26
C ILE A 406 15.29 17.59 14.43
N ARG A 407 14.06 18.03 14.19
CA ARG A 407 13.04 17.32 13.39
C ARG A 407 13.46 17.18 11.92
N VAL A 408 13.90 18.26 11.28
CA VAL A 408 14.35 18.22 9.87
C VAL A 408 15.52 17.25 9.69
N MET A 409 16.48 17.26 10.62
CA MET A 409 17.66 16.39 10.53
C MET A 409 17.35 14.95 10.92
N LEU A 410 16.38 14.72 11.80
CA LEU A 410 15.85 13.38 12.06
C LEU A 410 15.16 12.82 10.82
N ALA A 411 14.24 13.59 10.21
CA ALA A 411 13.57 13.22 8.97
C ALA A 411 14.56 12.87 7.86
N LYS A 412 15.63 13.66 7.68
CA LYS A 412 16.70 13.39 6.71
C LYS A 412 17.42 12.08 6.98
N THR A 413 17.66 11.76 8.25
CA THR A 413 18.34 10.52 8.64
C THR A 413 17.43 9.34 8.35
N VAL A 414 16.16 9.39 8.75
CA VAL A 414 15.20 8.31 8.45
C VAL A 414 14.99 8.15 6.94
N LEU A 415 14.89 9.26 6.19
CA LEU A 415 14.78 9.20 4.72
C LEU A 415 16.01 8.54 4.08
N HIS A 416 17.22 8.83 4.56
CA HIS A 416 18.44 8.16 4.09
C HIS A 416 18.38 6.65 4.33
N GLU A 417 18.09 6.22 5.57
CA GLU A 417 18.02 4.78 5.89
C GLU A 417 16.87 4.09 5.15
N LEU A 418 15.74 4.77 4.93
CA LEU A 418 14.64 4.28 4.12
C LEU A 418 15.08 3.99 2.69
N GLY A 419 15.99 4.79 2.14
CA GLY A 419 16.62 4.59 0.82
C GLY A 419 17.24 3.21 0.67
N HIS A 420 17.95 2.74 1.70
CA HIS A 420 18.52 1.38 1.71
C HIS A 420 17.44 0.30 1.67
N THR A 421 16.32 0.48 2.39
CA THR A 421 15.19 -0.49 2.38
C THR A 421 14.36 -0.49 1.09
N ILE A 422 14.68 0.42 0.14
CA ILE A 422 14.09 0.49 -1.21
C ILE A 422 15.17 0.35 -2.30
N GLY A 423 16.33 -0.21 -1.95
CA GLY A 423 17.32 -0.73 -2.90
C GLY A 423 18.51 0.17 -3.16
N LEU A 424 18.55 1.39 -2.64
CA LEU A 424 19.66 2.32 -2.81
C LEU A 424 20.82 1.92 -1.89
N MET A 425 21.73 1.09 -2.39
CA MET A 425 22.82 0.50 -1.60
C MET A 425 24.21 0.90 -2.12
N PRO A 426 25.24 1.03 -1.26
CA PRO A 426 26.58 1.43 -1.70
C PRO A 426 27.20 0.51 -2.76
N GLY A 427 26.94 -0.80 -2.68
CA GLY A 427 27.43 -1.78 -3.67
C GLY A 427 26.78 -1.65 -5.05
N VAL A 428 25.73 -0.84 -5.20
CA VAL A 428 24.94 -0.67 -6.42
C VAL A 428 25.37 0.57 -7.21
N PHE A 429 25.65 1.68 -6.51
CA PHE A 429 26.14 2.92 -7.13
C PHE A 429 27.20 3.61 -6.23
N PRO A 430 28.38 4.00 -6.78
CA PRO A 430 29.47 4.50 -5.95
C PRO A 430 29.20 5.78 -5.14
N GLY A 431 28.21 6.59 -5.53
CA GLY A 431 27.85 7.80 -4.79
C GLY A 431 27.07 7.52 -3.50
N ILE A 432 26.41 6.37 -3.38
CA ILE A 432 25.62 6.04 -2.18
C ILE A 432 26.60 5.83 -1.02
N ASP A 433 26.30 6.48 0.10
CA ASP A 433 27.10 6.54 1.33
C ASP A 433 28.53 7.07 1.14
N ILE A 434 28.76 7.79 0.04
CA ILE A 434 30.05 8.42 -0.20
C ILE A 434 30.28 9.54 0.83
N MET A 435 31.52 9.64 1.30
CA MET A 435 31.97 10.69 2.21
C MET A 435 33.35 11.20 1.82
N SER A 436 33.79 12.34 2.36
CA SER A 436 35.16 12.80 2.11
C SER A 436 36.18 11.76 2.59
N ARG A 437 37.20 11.45 1.75
CA ARG A 437 38.32 10.54 2.09
C ARG A 437 39.10 10.93 3.35
N ARG A 438 38.91 12.16 3.85
CA ARG A 438 39.43 12.59 5.15
C ARG A 438 38.82 11.80 6.33
N PHE A 439 37.59 11.33 6.19
CA PHE A 439 36.86 10.61 7.23
C PHE A 439 36.88 9.09 7.00
N GLY A 440 37.01 8.64 5.75
CA GLY A 440 37.20 7.25 5.37
C GLY A 440 37.25 7.11 3.84
N ASP A 441 38.07 6.19 3.33
CA ASP A 441 38.15 5.90 1.90
C ASP A 441 37.34 4.65 1.57
N ARG A 442 36.13 4.86 1.03
CA ARG A 442 35.18 3.79 0.72
C ARG A 442 35.46 3.07 -0.61
N TYR A 443 36.16 3.75 -1.52
CA TYR A 443 36.52 3.26 -2.85
C TYR A 443 38.01 3.53 -3.14
N PRO A 444 38.95 2.80 -2.51
CA PRO A 444 40.37 3.10 -2.62
C PRO A 444 40.93 2.96 -4.04
N SER A 445 40.33 2.10 -4.89
CA SER A 445 40.75 1.93 -6.28
C SER A 445 40.32 3.09 -7.19
N MET A 446 39.29 3.84 -6.80
CA MET A 446 38.76 4.97 -7.57
C MET A 446 39.75 6.14 -7.60
N SER A 447 39.86 6.81 -8.76
CA SER A 447 40.74 7.98 -8.88
C SER A 447 40.23 9.17 -8.05
N GLU A 448 41.12 10.02 -7.55
CA GLU A 448 40.74 11.20 -6.76
C GLU A 448 39.79 12.14 -7.52
N LYS A 449 40.01 12.29 -8.83
CA LYS A 449 39.14 13.12 -9.69
C LYS A 449 37.71 12.56 -9.72
N GLU A 450 37.58 11.26 -9.96
CA GLU A 450 36.30 10.58 -10.06
C GLU A 450 35.56 10.54 -8.72
N TYR A 451 36.27 10.22 -7.64
CA TYR A 451 35.72 10.23 -6.29
C TYR A 451 35.17 11.60 -5.91
N ASN A 452 35.94 12.67 -6.19
CA ASN A 452 35.49 14.03 -5.92
C ASN A 452 34.31 14.45 -6.81
N SER A 453 34.20 13.89 -8.02
CA SER A 453 33.04 14.07 -8.88
C SER A 453 31.79 13.41 -8.31
N TYR A 454 31.83 12.15 -7.88
CA TYR A 454 30.69 11.53 -7.17
C TYR A 454 30.34 12.30 -5.89
N LEU A 455 31.33 12.62 -5.06
CA LEU A 455 31.12 13.31 -3.79
C LEU A 455 30.41 14.67 -3.99
N LYS A 456 30.73 15.38 -5.07
CA LYS A 456 30.19 16.72 -5.36
C LYS A 456 28.93 16.68 -6.22
N ASP A 457 28.86 15.85 -7.24
CA ASP A 457 27.83 15.96 -8.25
C ASP A 457 26.61 15.06 -7.90
N TYR A 458 26.78 14.01 -7.09
CA TYR A 458 25.66 13.19 -6.59
C TYR A 458 24.87 13.92 -5.49
N TYR A 459 23.82 14.64 -5.87
CA TYR A 459 23.06 15.52 -4.98
C TYR A 459 21.83 14.80 -4.41
N SER A 460 22.08 13.92 -3.44
CA SER A 460 21.06 13.08 -2.79
C SER A 460 21.22 13.09 -1.28
N VAL A 461 20.14 12.84 -0.53
CA VAL A 461 20.26 12.47 0.89
C VAL A 461 21.09 11.19 1.11
N MET A 462 21.28 10.35 0.09
CA MET A 462 22.15 9.17 0.12
C MET A 462 23.65 9.50 0.14
N ASN A 463 24.04 10.75 -0.05
CA ASN A 463 25.45 11.19 0.01
C ASN A 463 25.71 11.85 1.38
N TYR A 464 26.71 11.38 2.14
CA TYR A 464 27.00 11.94 3.48
C TYR A 464 27.49 13.39 3.46
N GLN A 465 27.97 13.89 2.32
CA GLN A 465 28.23 15.33 2.15
C GLN A 465 26.93 16.14 2.22
N TYR A 466 25.81 15.55 1.80
CA TYR A 466 24.55 16.25 1.61
C TYR A 466 23.42 15.89 2.58
N ILE A 467 23.46 14.72 3.24
CA ILE A 467 22.41 14.31 4.19
C ILE A 467 22.12 15.38 5.25
N TYR A 468 23.15 16.00 5.83
CA TYR A 468 23.03 17.08 6.83
C TYR A 468 23.21 18.47 6.24
N ASN A 469 23.15 18.60 4.91
CA ASN A 469 23.23 19.87 4.20
C ASN A 469 22.19 20.86 4.71
N LYS A 470 22.65 22.10 4.82
CA LYS A 470 21.88 23.29 5.17
C LYS A 470 22.05 24.33 4.06
N PRO A 471 21.13 25.29 3.91
CA PRO A 471 21.24 26.42 2.99
C PRO A 471 22.63 27.07 2.79
N TRP A 472 23.49 27.08 3.80
CA TRP A 472 24.82 27.70 3.75
C TRP A 472 26.00 26.70 3.66
N PHE A 473 25.76 25.38 3.61
CA PHE A 473 26.80 24.35 3.58
C PHE A 473 26.58 23.36 2.43
N PHE A 474 27.29 23.52 1.32
CA PHE A 474 27.17 22.61 0.16
C PHE A 474 25.74 22.53 -0.42
N SER A 475 24.92 23.57 -0.24
CA SER A 475 23.60 23.66 -0.87
C SER A 475 23.73 24.14 -2.32
N LYS A 476 23.03 23.48 -3.24
CA LYS A 476 23.01 23.85 -4.67
C LYS A 476 22.35 25.23 -4.87
N ASP A 477 21.26 25.49 -4.16
CA ASP A 477 20.40 26.67 -4.37
C ASP A 477 20.14 27.49 -3.08
N GLY A 478 20.95 27.28 -2.04
CA GLY A 478 20.72 27.92 -0.75
C GLY A 478 19.48 27.40 -0.01
N LYS A 479 19.08 26.15 -0.29
CA LYS A 479 17.94 25.45 0.31
C LYS A 479 18.40 24.19 1.06
N TYR A 480 17.56 23.70 1.96
CA TYR A 480 17.76 22.36 2.52
C TYR A 480 17.57 21.32 1.41
N LEU A 481 18.48 20.35 1.30
CA LEU A 481 18.23 19.13 0.52
C LEU A 481 17.37 18.18 1.37
N PHE A 482 16.19 17.84 0.92
CA PHE A 482 15.35 16.82 1.55
C PHE A 482 14.74 15.96 0.45
N ASP A 483 15.61 15.26 -0.29
CA ASP A 483 15.23 14.55 -1.51
C ASP A 483 16.27 13.50 -1.86
N TYR A 484 15.83 12.45 -2.55
CA TYR A 484 16.77 11.63 -3.33
C TYR A 484 17.12 12.36 -4.64
N SER A 485 18.18 11.91 -5.31
CA SER A 485 18.58 12.52 -6.57
C SER A 485 17.63 12.16 -7.72
N ASP A 486 17.43 13.11 -8.63
CA ASP A 486 16.73 12.97 -9.90
C ASP A 486 17.69 12.75 -11.09
N GLY A 487 19.00 12.66 -10.83
CA GLY A 487 20.04 12.50 -11.83
C GLY A 487 20.30 13.74 -12.70
N SER A 488 19.75 14.91 -12.34
CA SER A 488 19.88 16.13 -13.14
C SER A 488 21.26 16.78 -13.10
N ASN A 489 22.18 16.33 -12.23
CA ASN A 489 23.52 16.93 -12.04
C ASN A 489 24.63 16.29 -12.88
N GLY A 490 24.28 15.48 -13.88
CA GLY A 490 25.22 14.93 -14.86
C GLY A 490 25.64 13.49 -14.56
N GLN A 491 26.71 13.02 -15.19
CA GLN A 491 27.03 11.58 -15.23
C GLN A 491 27.37 10.93 -13.89
N TYR A 492 27.69 11.73 -12.87
CA TYR A 492 28.02 11.26 -11.51
C TYR A 492 26.84 11.41 -10.55
N ASP A 493 25.68 11.78 -11.07
CA ASP A 493 24.45 11.95 -10.31
C ASP A 493 23.46 10.85 -10.70
N PHE A 494 23.28 9.90 -9.80
CA PHE A 494 22.40 8.76 -10.01
C PHE A 494 20.95 9.17 -9.74
N ASN A 495 20.05 8.92 -10.70
CA ASN A 495 18.63 9.19 -10.51
C ASN A 495 18.03 8.15 -9.57
N ASP A 496 18.18 8.36 -8.27
CA ASP A 496 17.67 7.46 -7.23
C ASP A 496 16.19 7.12 -7.44
N TRP A 497 15.34 8.14 -7.68
CA TRP A 497 13.90 7.96 -7.84
C TRP A 497 13.52 7.00 -8.98
N ALA A 498 14.24 7.04 -10.10
CA ALA A 498 14.01 6.13 -11.22
C ALA A 498 14.46 4.69 -10.93
N HIS A 499 15.25 4.46 -9.88
CA HIS A 499 15.84 3.16 -9.57
C HIS A 499 15.39 2.56 -8.22
N ILE A 500 14.55 3.26 -7.44
CA ILE A 500 14.01 2.64 -6.22
C ILE A 500 13.17 1.39 -6.56
N TYR A 501 13.28 0.39 -5.69
CA TYR A 501 12.51 -0.84 -5.75
C TYR A 501 11.89 -1.10 -4.38
N LEU A 502 10.61 -0.78 -4.23
CA LEU A 502 9.90 -0.88 -2.96
C LEU A 502 9.95 -2.28 -2.32
N PRO A 503 9.86 -3.40 -3.07
CA PRO A 503 9.92 -4.75 -2.49
C PRO A 503 11.29 -5.15 -1.89
N THR A 504 12.32 -4.30 -1.98
CA THR A 504 13.68 -4.58 -1.45
C THR A 504 13.65 -5.10 -0.01
N PHE A 505 12.79 -4.53 0.85
CA PHE A 505 12.66 -4.94 2.25
C PHE A 505 12.19 -6.39 2.46
N LYS A 506 11.62 -7.04 1.42
CA LYS A 506 11.01 -8.37 1.52
C LYS A 506 11.83 -9.47 0.84
N ILE A 507 12.78 -9.09 -0.01
CA ILE A 507 13.64 -10.01 -0.75
C ILE A 507 15.02 -10.11 -0.09
N ASP A 508 15.71 -11.24 -0.29
CA ASP A 508 17.10 -11.35 0.17
C ASP A 508 17.99 -10.53 -0.76
N MET A 509 18.75 -9.59 -0.17
CA MET A 509 19.67 -8.79 -0.94
C MET A 509 20.80 -9.65 -1.53
N PRO A 510 21.27 -9.34 -2.74
CA PRO A 510 22.33 -10.09 -3.42
C PRO A 510 23.73 -9.82 -2.88
N PHE A 511 23.85 -9.11 -1.75
CA PHE A 511 25.09 -8.81 -1.04
C PHE A 511 24.86 -8.90 0.47
N TYR A 512 25.91 -9.15 1.25
CA TYR A 512 25.84 -9.26 2.70
C TYR A 512 26.75 -8.21 3.36
N GLU A 513 26.28 -7.66 4.47
CA GLU A 513 27.15 -6.93 5.38
C GLU A 513 27.98 -7.92 6.18
N ASP A 514 29.30 -7.83 6.04
CA ASP A 514 30.28 -8.65 6.74
C ASP A 514 31.18 -7.72 7.55
N PRO A 515 31.43 -7.99 8.85
CA PRO A 515 32.30 -7.14 9.68
C PRO A 515 33.75 -7.03 9.17
N PHE A 516 34.16 -7.88 8.22
CA PHE A 516 35.46 -7.84 7.56
C PHE A 516 35.44 -7.14 6.20
N ILE A 517 34.29 -6.67 5.72
CA ILE A 517 34.22 -5.77 4.56
C ILE A 517 34.68 -4.38 4.99
N GLU A 518 35.87 -3.98 4.52
CA GLU A 518 36.46 -2.68 4.84
C GLU A 518 36.06 -1.61 3.81
N THR A 519 35.75 -2.00 2.58
CA THR A 519 35.44 -1.09 1.46
C THR A 519 34.19 -1.51 0.70
N PHE A 520 33.56 -0.57 -0.02
CA PHE A 520 32.39 -0.89 -0.83
C PHE A 520 32.75 -1.62 -2.14
N GLU A 521 34.04 -1.73 -2.47
CA GLU A 521 34.55 -2.50 -3.61
C GLU A 521 34.53 -4.02 -3.34
N ASP A 522 34.40 -4.42 -2.07
CA ASP A 522 34.38 -5.83 -1.66
C ASP A 522 33.00 -6.48 -1.82
N PHE A 523 31.94 -5.70 -2.06
CA PHE A 523 30.60 -6.21 -2.30
C PHE A 523 30.54 -7.02 -3.61
N LYS A 524 30.25 -8.31 -3.51
CA LYS A 524 29.96 -9.17 -4.67
C LYS A 524 28.46 -9.32 -4.83
N VAL A 525 27.91 -8.72 -5.88
CA VAL A 525 26.50 -8.83 -6.23
C VAL A 525 26.23 -10.17 -6.93
N VAL A 526 25.31 -10.98 -6.40
CA VAL A 526 24.84 -12.22 -7.01
C VAL A 526 23.48 -11.99 -7.68
N ASN A 527 23.44 -11.94 -9.01
CA ASN A 527 22.23 -11.60 -9.79
C ASN A 527 21.43 -12.82 -10.30
N GLU A 528 21.56 -13.99 -9.67
CA GLU A 528 20.91 -15.22 -10.12
C GLU A 528 19.84 -15.66 -9.13
N TYR A 529 18.60 -15.22 -9.35
CA TYR A 529 17.42 -15.85 -8.73
C TYR A 529 16.89 -16.94 -9.65
N PRO A 530 16.64 -18.16 -9.14
CA PRO A 530 16.10 -19.23 -9.96
C PRO A 530 14.73 -18.81 -10.50
N GLU A 531 14.56 -18.92 -11.82
CA GLU A 531 13.27 -18.69 -12.45
C GLU A 531 12.25 -19.74 -11.93
N ILE A 532 11.06 -19.25 -11.62
CA ILE A 532 9.86 -20.04 -11.34
C ILE A 532 9.65 -20.95 -12.59
N ASP A 533 9.31 -22.24 -12.53
CA ASP A 533 8.17 -22.80 -11.81
C ASP A 533 8.04 -24.32 -12.02
N GLY A 534 7.27 -24.98 -11.15
CA GLY A 534 6.86 -26.37 -11.26
C GLY A 534 6.14 -26.74 -12.57
N ASN A 535 4.88 -26.29 -12.77
CA ASN A 535 4.07 -26.67 -13.96
C ASN A 535 3.87 -25.53 -14.98
N TRP A 536 4.36 -24.32 -14.72
CA TRP A 536 4.22 -23.17 -15.61
C TRP A 536 5.44 -23.05 -16.53
N ILE A 537 5.18 -22.83 -17.82
CA ILE A 537 6.21 -22.83 -18.86
C ILE A 537 6.30 -21.44 -19.49
N PHE A 538 7.49 -20.84 -19.49
CA PHE A 538 7.74 -19.57 -20.15
C PHE A 538 7.40 -19.63 -21.65
N ASN A 539 6.66 -18.64 -22.15
CA ASN A 539 6.22 -18.57 -23.53
C ASN A 539 6.76 -17.30 -24.23
N GLN A 540 7.93 -17.45 -24.86
CA GLN A 540 8.60 -16.37 -25.58
C GLN A 540 7.72 -15.71 -26.65
N ASN A 541 6.98 -16.50 -27.45
CA ASN A 541 6.16 -15.96 -28.53
C ASN A 541 5.02 -15.07 -28.01
N LEU A 542 4.40 -15.44 -26.88
CA LEU A 542 3.38 -14.61 -26.25
C LEU A 542 4.00 -13.35 -25.65
N THR A 543 5.14 -13.47 -24.98
CA THR A 543 5.86 -12.33 -24.40
C THR A 543 6.24 -11.29 -25.46
N GLU A 544 6.80 -11.72 -26.59
CA GLU A 544 7.15 -10.81 -27.69
C GLU A 544 5.92 -10.13 -28.31
N LYS A 545 4.80 -10.84 -28.36
CA LYS A 545 3.56 -10.34 -28.99
C LYS A 545 2.77 -9.40 -28.07
N TYR A 546 2.64 -9.72 -26.79
CA TYR A 546 1.74 -9.04 -25.85
C TYR A 546 2.45 -8.27 -24.74
N GLY A 547 3.76 -8.43 -24.56
CA GLY A 547 4.48 -7.83 -23.43
C GLY A 547 4.30 -6.32 -23.31
N LYS A 548 4.29 -5.59 -24.44
CA LYS A 548 4.04 -4.13 -24.43
C LYS A 548 2.60 -3.78 -24.04
N GLU A 549 1.62 -4.60 -24.42
CA GLU A 549 0.22 -4.37 -24.06
C GLU A 549 0.00 -4.67 -22.57
N PHE A 550 0.61 -5.76 -22.08
CA PHE A 550 0.41 -6.25 -20.72
C PHE A 550 1.25 -5.50 -19.67
N SER A 551 2.16 -4.60 -20.08
CA SER A 551 2.82 -3.69 -19.13
C SER A 551 1.83 -2.80 -18.38
N LYS A 552 0.62 -2.57 -18.92
CA LYS A 552 -0.45 -1.79 -18.26
C LYS A 552 -0.95 -2.38 -16.94
N PHE A 553 -0.66 -3.68 -16.69
CA PHE A 553 -1.06 -4.38 -15.47
C PHE A 553 -0.12 -4.12 -14.30
N ALA A 554 1.14 -3.78 -14.57
CA ALA A 554 2.04 -3.31 -13.55
C ALA A 554 1.74 -1.83 -13.23
N LYS A 555 1.40 -1.51 -11.98
CA LYS A 555 1.06 -0.15 -11.49
C LYS A 555 2.25 0.57 -10.85
N VAL A 556 3.44 0.26 -11.34
CA VAL A 556 4.71 0.90 -10.95
C VAL A 556 4.74 2.36 -11.40
N LYS A 557 5.14 3.29 -10.53
CA LYS A 557 5.09 4.73 -10.78
C LYS A 557 6.40 5.30 -11.33
N ASN A 558 7.53 4.65 -11.06
CA ASN A 558 8.87 5.22 -11.26
C ASN A 558 9.67 4.64 -12.44
N ALA A 559 9.26 3.49 -12.99
CA ALA A 559 10.00 2.81 -14.05
C ALA A 559 9.10 2.02 -15.00
N ASP A 560 9.59 1.83 -16.24
CA ASP A 560 9.03 0.83 -17.17
C ASP A 560 9.26 -0.59 -16.63
N VAL A 561 8.47 -1.55 -17.10
CA VAL A 561 8.61 -2.97 -16.71
C VAL A 561 9.04 -3.87 -17.87
N GLU A 562 9.75 -4.94 -17.54
CA GLU A 562 9.98 -6.11 -18.38
C GLU A 562 8.88 -7.15 -18.11
N ILE A 563 8.21 -7.64 -19.16
CA ILE A 563 7.13 -8.62 -19.04
C ILE A 563 7.61 -10.01 -19.44
N LYS A 564 7.23 -11.03 -18.66
CA LYS A 564 7.29 -12.45 -19.04
C LYS A 564 5.91 -13.09 -18.92
N ILE A 565 5.57 -13.95 -19.87
CA ILE A 565 4.28 -14.65 -19.91
C ILE A 565 4.54 -16.14 -19.76
N TYR A 566 3.85 -16.76 -18.82
CA TYR A 566 3.94 -18.18 -18.53
C TYR A 566 2.59 -18.85 -18.80
N VAL A 567 2.63 -20.10 -19.25
CA VAL A 567 1.44 -20.88 -19.58
C VAL A 567 1.46 -22.22 -18.87
N ASN A 568 0.31 -22.66 -18.34
CA ASN A 568 0.13 -23.99 -17.78
C ASN A 568 -0.74 -24.84 -18.69
N GLU A 569 -0.11 -25.66 -19.54
CA GLU A 569 -0.83 -26.49 -20.52
C GLU A 569 -1.69 -27.60 -19.90
N LYS A 570 -1.44 -27.94 -18.63
CA LYS A 570 -2.20 -28.97 -17.90
C LYS A 570 -3.52 -28.42 -17.36
N ASN A 571 -3.62 -27.11 -17.11
CA ASN A 571 -4.85 -26.47 -16.67
C ASN A 571 -5.64 -25.95 -17.89
N LYS A 572 -6.58 -26.75 -18.41
CA LYS A 572 -7.39 -26.35 -19.59
C LYS A 572 -8.71 -25.69 -19.23
N GLU A 573 -9.17 -25.90 -18.00
CA GLU A 573 -10.50 -25.48 -17.54
C GLU A 573 -10.47 -24.20 -16.69
N GLY A 574 -9.33 -23.86 -16.06
CA GLY A 574 -9.13 -22.61 -15.29
C GLY A 574 -8.06 -21.65 -15.87
N TYR A 575 -7.53 -20.75 -15.03
CA TYR A 575 -6.42 -19.87 -15.40
C TYR A 575 -5.19 -20.67 -15.80
N ASN A 576 -4.69 -20.33 -16.98
CA ASN A 576 -3.58 -21.03 -17.60
C ASN A 576 -2.57 -20.10 -18.24
N LEU A 577 -2.69 -18.80 -18.00
CA LEU A 577 -1.73 -17.78 -18.36
C LEU A 577 -1.43 -16.92 -17.12
N ARG A 578 -0.14 -16.65 -16.89
CA ARG A 578 0.34 -15.71 -15.88
C ARG A 578 1.22 -14.66 -16.54
N VAL A 579 1.05 -13.41 -16.12
CA VAL A 579 1.86 -12.27 -16.55
C VAL A 579 2.71 -11.84 -15.37
N TYR A 580 4.02 -11.97 -15.53
CA TYR A 580 5.00 -11.48 -14.57
C TYR A 580 5.63 -10.19 -15.08
N ALA A 581 5.87 -9.25 -14.19
CA ALA A 581 6.53 -7.99 -14.48
C ALA A 581 7.71 -7.78 -13.54
N LYS A 582 8.79 -7.21 -14.07
CA LYS A 582 9.96 -6.77 -13.31
C LYS A 582 10.26 -5.31 -13.65
N PRO A 583 10.30 -4.39 -12.67
CA PRO A 583 10.70 -3.00 -12.91
C PRO A 583 12.12 -2.89 -13.45
N LYS A 584 12.35 -1.98 -14.40
CA LYS A 584 13.66 -1.68 -14.98
C LYS A 584 14.38 -0.63 -14.16
N VAL A 585 14.88 -1.06 -13.02
CA VAL A 585 15.49 -0.22 -11.98
C VAL A 585 16.98 -0.53 -11.80
N GLU A 586 17.61 -1.20 -12.77
CA GLU A 586 19.03 -1.52 -12.72
C GLU A 586 19.90 -0.25 -12.56
N PRO A 587 20.91 -0.24 -11.68
CA PRO A 587 21.55 -1.41 -11.07
C PRO A 587 20.91 -1.91 -9.76
N VAL A 588 19.81 -1.31 -9.28
CA VAL A 588 19.07 -1.85 -8.14
C VAL A 588 18.52 -3.22 -8.50
N PHE A 589 18.65 -4.17 -7.57
CA PHE A 589 18.21 -5.54 -7.77
C PHE A 589 16.69 -5.64 -7.63
N ALA A 590 16.03 -6.13 -8.67
CA ALA A 590 14.59 -6.35 -8.70
C ALA A 590 14.26 -7.75 -9.22
N ILE A 591 13.13 -8.29 -8.76
CA ILE A 591 12.62 -9.61 -9.16
C ILE A 591 11.29 -9.48 -9.92
N TYR A 592 10.87 -10.57 -10.54
CA TYR A 592 9.57 -10.65 -11.21
C TYR A 592 8.44 -10.86 -10.20
N SER A 593 7.43 -9.99 -10.22
CA SER A 593 6.16 -10.14 -9.50
C SER A 593 5.05 -10.60 -10.44
N LEU A 594 4.09 -11.39 -9.95
CA LEU A 594 2.89 -11.73 -10.71
C LEU A 594 1.96 -10.52 -10.70
N VAL A 595 1.61 -9.97 -11.87
CA VAL A 595 0.79 -8.74 -11.96
C VAL A 595 -0.58 -8.98 -12.60
N ALA A 596 -0.76 -10.09 -13.32
CA ALA A 596 -2.05 -10.45 -13.89
C ALA A 596 -2.14 -11.95 -14.20
N GLU A 597 -3.37 -12.43 -14.24
CA GLU A 597 -3.71 -13.80 -14.63
C GLU A 597 -4.73 -13.82 -15.76
N GLY A 598 -4.72 -14.93 -16.49
CA GLY A 598 -5.51 -15.03 -17.70
C GLY A 598 -5.81 -16.45 -18.13
N ARG A 599 -6.60 -16.53 -19.19
CA ARG A 599 -6.91 -17.76 -19.90
C ARG A 599 -6.63 -17.61 -21.39
N ILE A 600 -6.01 -18.64 -21.94
CA ILE A 600 -5.91 -18.87 -23.38
C ILE A 600 -6.97 -19.90 -23.77
N SER A 601 -7.90 -19.51 -24.63
CA SER A 601 -8.90 -20.39 -25.22
C SER A 601 -9.07 -20.07 -26.71
N ASP A 602 -9.04 -21.10 -27.58
CA ASP A 602 -9.18 -20.97 -29.04
C ASP A 602 -8.25 -19.92 -29.68
N GLY A 603 -7.03 -19.79 -29.16
CA GLY A 603 -6.03 -18.82 -29.63
C GLY A 603 -6.32 -17.36 -29.26
N LYS A 604 -7.34 -17.09 -28.44
CA LYS A 604 -7.62 -15.79 -27.85
C LYS A 604 -7.16 -15.77 -26.39
N ILE A 605 -6.50 -14.69 -26.02
CA ILE A 605 -6.17 -14.41 -24.63
C ILE A 605 -7.29 -13.56 -24.06
N ARG A 606 -7.77 -13.97 -22.89
CA ARG A 606 -8.50 -13.13 -21.97
C ARG A 606 -7.64 -13.02 -20.74
N ILE A 607 -7.03 -11.85 -20.56
CA ILE A 607 -6.62 -11.49 -19.21
C ILE A 607 -7.91 -11.22 -18.48
N HIS A 608 -8.02 -11.75 -17.28
CA HIS A 608 -9.10 -11.36 -16.41
C HIS A 608 -8.73 -9.97 -15.91
N ASP A 609 -8.94 -9.00 -16.79
CA ASP A 609 -9.20 -7.62 -16.41
C ASP A 609 -10.61 -7.70 -15.83
N PHE A 610 -10.66 -7.87 -14.51
CA PHE A 610 -11.65 -7.28 -13.60
C PHE A 610 -12.95 -6.79 -14.23
#